data_AF-B8HPU8-F1
#
_entry.id   AF-B8HPU8-F1
#
_cell.length_a   1.000
_cell.length_b   1.000
_cell.length_c   1.000
_cell.angle_alpha   90.00
_cell.angle_beta   90.00
_cell.angle_gamma   90.00
#
_symmetry.space_group_name_H-M   'P 1'
#
loop_
_entity.id
_entity.type
_entity.pdbx_description
1 polymer ?
#
loop_
_entity_poly.entity_id
_entity_poly.type
_entity_poly.pdbx_seq_one_letter_code
_entity_poly.pdbx_strand_id
1 'polypeptide(L)'
;MNPFDPALLLLVCRSVFKLNPLRLPLFLLVCFSLSACNAPPKTVRPSPQPIKGGLSFNQLVLKQTDQQGRLVWQLQTKSANYTQDRKRVQVKGLEGELFQAGKATFKLKAPQAEVQERGDQLVLRGAIVVTDLVSKGVFTAREFEWQPQTNTLLARNQPRLQYAQVQITAREMRANRQTKVISARGQVVADSPRSKLRLLTQQLEWRTEGDEILAGGTGSAAGVVVQRLSPTATETADRAEGGQARYNLKTQTVVLQSPAQIRLTKPDLQINGEQFTWQIAQQQVFSGGPLEVRSASQGVTVRAEQGAMNLADQQVELKGGVKAIGERHQSMLQTDQLIWRLPEEEITAQGNVFYRQQKPPLTVRGNRAIGNLQDQEVTVTGGTVTQIIP
;
A
#
# COMPACT_ATOMS: atom_id res chain seq x y z
N MET A 1 9.42 15.07 10.63
CA MET A 1 10.77 15.56 10.28
C MET A 1 11.58 14.38 9.72
N ASN A 2 11.97 14.39 8.44
CA ASN A 2 11.85 13.18 7.62
C ASN A 2 13.04 12.87 6.63
N PRO A 3 13.70 11.68 6.70
CA PRO A 3 15.11 11.28 6.39
C PRO A 3 15.81 11.35 5.00
N PHE A 4 15.31 12.08 3.99
CA PHE A 4 15.82 11.97 2.60
C PHE A 4 16.08 13.30 1.85
N ASP A 5 16.80 14.27 2.44
CA ASP A 5 16.99 15.59 1.79
C ASP A 5 17.63 15.45 0.38
N PRO A 6 17.14 16.10 -0.70
CA PRO A 6 17.62 15.92 -2.07
C PRO A 6 18.56 17.06 -2.51
N ALA A 7 18.98 17.93 -1.59
CA ALA A 7 20.14 18.80 -1.81
C ALA A 7 21.48 18.02 -1.97
N LEU A 8 21.44 16.67 -2.02
CA LEU A 8 22.51 15.75 -1.66
C LEU A 8 23.24 15.04 -2.81
N LEU A 9 23.02 15.40 -4.07
CA LEU A 9 23.88 14.89 -5.17
C LEU A 9 24.06 15.92 -6.29
N LEU A 10 23.47 17.11 -6.13
CA LEU A 10 23.43 18.16 -7.14
C LEU A 10 24.62 19.14 -7.10
N LEU A 11 25.57 18.99 -6.17
CA LEU A 11 26.68 19.95 -6.01
C LEU A 11 27.97 19.62 -6.78
N VAL A 12 27.99 18.58 -7.62
CA VAL A 12 29.15 18.27 -8.48
C VAL A 12 29.01 18.85 -9.91
N CYS A 13 27.99 19.65 -10.22
CA CYS A 13 27.89 20.28 -11.56
C CYS A 13 27.42 21.74 -11.64
N ARG A 14 27.43 22.50 -10.53
CA ARG A 14 27.27 23.97 -10.60
C ARG A 14 28.22 24.69 -9.65
N SER A 15 29.42 24.96 -10.13
CA SER A 15 30.26 26.01 -9.56
C SER A 15 31.05 26.74 -10.64
N VAL A 16 30.37 27.45 -11.55
CA VAL A 16 30.86 28.77 -12.02
C VAL A 16 29.68 29.63 -12.56
N PHE A 17 29.62 30.88 -12.11
CA PHE A 17 28.80 32.01 -12.58
C PHE A 17 27.28 32.01 -12.37
N LYS A 18 26.84 32.79 -11.36
CA LYS A 18 26.00 33.97 -11.58
C LYS A 18 26.22 34.97 -10.44
N LEU A 19 27.15 35.90 -10.68
CA LEU A 19 27.15 37.19 -10.01
C LEU A 19 25.89 37.94 -10.43
N ASN A 20 25.12 38.35 -9.43
CA ASN A 20 24.10 39.39 -9.55
C ASN A 20 24.84 40.73 -9.75
N PRO A 21 24.42 41.59 -10.70
CA PRO A 21 23.90 42.87 -10.21
C PRO A 21 22.75 43.38 -11.08
N LEU A 22 21.57 43.55 -10.49
CA LEU A 22 20.52 44.39 -11.05
C LEU A 22 19.99 45.36 -9.97
N ARG A 23 20.70 46.48 -9.80
CA ARG A 23 20.18 47.75 -9.26
C ARG A 23 21.10 48.90 -9.71
N LEU A 24 20.74 49.61 -10.77
CA LEU A 24 20.49 51.07 -10.80
C LEU A 24 20.18 51.54 -12.25
N PRO A 25 19.36 52.58 -12.44
CA PRO A 25 18.82 52.97 -13.74
C PRO A 25 19.65 54.03 -14.46
N LEU A 26 19.51 54.00 -15.79
CA LEU A 26 19.31 55.13 -16.70
C LEU A 26 20.06 56.45 -16.39
N PHE A 27 21.14 56.72 -17.14
CA PHE A 27 21.45 58.08 -17.60
C PHE A 27 22.03 58.08 -19.01
N LEU A 28 21.39 58.91 -19.84
CA LEU A 28 21.71 59.34 -21.19
C LEU A 28 23.09 60.04 -21.25
N LEU A 29 23.91 59.82 -22.29
CA LEU A 29 24.33 60.85 -23.28
C LEU A 29 25.46 60.34 -24.23
N VAL A 30 25.13 60.38 -25.52
CA VAL A 30 25.91 60.76 -26.72
C VAL A 30 27.41 61.06 -26.57
N CYS A 31 28.25 60.43 -27.42
CA CYS A 31 29.23 61.13 -28.26
C CYS A 31 29.76 60.26 -29.43
N PHE A 32 29.80 60.91 -30.59
CA PHE A 32 30.27 60.47 -31.90
C PHE A 32 31.79 60.16 -31.93
N SER A 33 32.22 59.23 -32.80
CA SER A 33 33.03 59.48 -34.02
C SER A 33 34.03 58.36 -34.35
N LEU A 34 33.89 57.83 -35.58
CA LEU A 34 34.90 57.37 -36.56
C LEU A 34 36.34 57.03 -36.09
N SER A 35 36.81 55.81 -36.39
CA SER A 35 37.81 55.55 -37.46
C SER A 35 38.42 54.13 -37.43
N ALA A 36 38.58 53.60 -38.64
CA ALA A 36 39.65 52.73 -39.16
C ALA A 36 39.76 51.24 -38.77
N CYS A 37 39.72 50.41 -39.82
CA CYS A 37 40.15 49.02 -39.90
C CYS A 37 41.58 48.80 -39.38
N ASN A 38 41.77 47.73 -38.61
CA ASN A 38 42.92 46.83 -38.75
C ASN A 38 42.47 45.42 -38.35
N ALA A 39 42.41 44.52 -39.33
CA ALA A 39 42.14 43.10 -39.08
C ALA A 39 43.41 42.49 -38.44
N PRO A 40 43.35 41.97 -37.20
CA PRO A 40 44.48 41.27 -36.63
C PRO A 40 44.72 39.95 -37.39
N PRO A 41 45.98 39.51 -37.53
CA PRO A 41 46.30 38.26 -38.22
C PRO A 41 45.56 37.11 -37.57
N LYS A 42 44.94 36.24 -38.39
CA LYS A 42 44.24 35.03 -37.94
C LYS A 42 45.20 34.17 -37.11
N THR A 43 45.11 34.30 -35.79
CA THR A 43 45.74 33.39 -34.85
C THR A 43 44.98 32.08 -34.99
N VAL A 44 45.62 31.08 -35.60
CA VAL A 44 45.15 29.70 -35.59
C VAL A 44 45.11 29.29 -34.12
N ARG A 45 43.92 29.31 -33.51
CA ARG A 45 43.73 28.67 -32.20
C ARG A 45 44.05 27.19 -32.41
N PRO A 46 45.02 26.61 -31.68
CA PRO A 46 45.15 25.16 -31.69
C PRO A 46 43.80 24.58 -31.26
N SER A 47 43.20 23.79 -32.14
CA SER A 47 42.02 22.99 -31.81
C SER A 47 42.34 22.21 -30.54
N PRO A 48 41.54 22.30 -29.46
CA PRO A 48 41.76 21.49 -28.28
C PRO A 48 41.81 20.03 -28.73
N GLN A 49 42.98 19.41 -28.65
CA GLN A 49 43.08 17.98 -28.88
C GLN A 49 42.22 17.31 -27.80
N PRO A 50 41.26 16.44 -28.17
CA PRO A 50 40.49 15.72 -27.17
C PRO A 50 41.47 14.91 -26.33
N ILE A 51 41.50 15.21 -25.03
CA ILE A 51 42.30 14.45 -24.06
C ILE A 51 41.82 13.00 -24.12
N LYS A 52 42.60 12.13 -24.78
CA LYS A 52 42.38 10.70 -24.81
C LYS A 52 42.73 10.13 -23.44
N GLY A 53 41.73 10.02 -22.57
CA GLY A 53 41.87 9.37 -21.27
C GLY A 53 40.64 9.58 -20.40
N GLY A 54 39.95 8.49 -20.05
CA GLY A 54 38.95 8.50 -18.99
C GLY A 54 39.65 8.70 -17.64
N LEU A 55 39.11 9.57 -16.79
CA LEU A 55 39.61 9.76 -15.43
C LEU A 55 39.19 8.56 -14.57
N SER A 56 40.14 7.94 -13.88
CA SER A 56 39.90 6.81 -12.98
C SER A 56 40.38 7.16 -11.57
N PHE A 57 39.53 6.91 -10.59
CA PHE A 57 39.80 7.12 -9.17
C PHE A 57 39.65 5.79 -8.44
N ASN A 58 40.57 5.53 -7.51
CA ASN A 58 40.53 4.36 -6.62
C ASN A 58 40.23 4.83 -5.18
N GLN A 59 39.45 4.04 -4.44
CA GLN A 59 39.15 4.27 -3.01
C GLN A 59 38.64 5.69 -2.72
N LEU A 60 37.60 6.11 -3.43
CA LEU A 60 37.08 7.46 -3.31
C LEU A 60 36.15 7.57 -2.09
N VAL A 61 36.37 8.60 -1.27
CA VAL A 61 35.42 9.03 -0.23
C VAL A 61 34.91 10.42 -0.58
N LEU A 62 33.60 10.54 -0.76
CA LEU A 62 32.92 11.80 -1.03
C LEU A 62 32.03 12.16 0.16
N LYS A 63 31.97 13.45 0.49
CA LYS A 63 31.13 13.98 1.58
C LYS A 63 30.51 15.29 1.14
N GLN A 64 29.35 15.61 1.69
CA GLN A 64 28.75 16.94 1.55
C GLN A 64 28.14 17.40 2.86
N THR A 65 28.26 18.69 3.09
CA THR A 65 27.66 19.41 4.21
C THR A 65 26.56 20.35 3.74
N ASP A 66 25.63 20.70 4.63
CA ASP A 66 24.68 21.80 4.41
C ASP A 66 25.34 23.16 4.62
N GLN A 67 24.57 24.24 4.50
CA GLN A 67 25.06 25.62 4.71
C GLN A 67 25.55 25.87 6.14
N GLN A 68 25.14 25.03 7.10
CA GLN A 68 25.55 25.10 8.50
C GLN A 68 26.74 24.16 8.81
N GLY A 69 27.34 23.53 7.79
CA GLY A 69 28.47 22.61 7.94
C GLY A 69 28.09 21.22 8.46
N ARG A 70 26.80 20.89 8.58
CA ARG A 70 26.37 19.57 9.05
C ARG A 70 26.44 18.56 7.92
N LEU A 71 26.99 17.37 8.20
CA LEU A 71 27.08 16.30 7.22
C LEU A 71 25.68 15.90 6.74
N VAL A 72 25.54 15.76 5.43
CA VAL A 72 24.28 15.40 4.78
C VAL A 72 24.38 14.04 4.10
N TRP A 73 25.55 13.70 3.57
CA TRP A 73 25.88 12.33 3.14
C TRP A 73 27.38 12.10 3.13
N GLN A 74 27.71 10.81 3.15
CA GLN A 74 29.05 10.29 2.93
C GLN A 74 28.95 9.06 2.04
N LEU A 75 29.70 9.05 0.94
CA LEU A 75 29.79 7.93 0.00
C LEU A 75 31.22 7.42 -0.07
N GLN A 76 31.38 6.11 -0.16
CA GLN A 76 32.66 5.42 -0.29
C GLN A 76 32.58 4.45 -1.45
N THR A 77 33.64 4.35 -2.26
CA THR A 77 33.66 3.51 -3.46
C THR A 77 34.98 2.78 -3.60
N LYS A 78 34.98 1.63 -4.27
CA LYS A 78 36.24 0.93 -4.63
C LYS A 78 36.92 1.62 -5.80
N SER A 79 36.14 1.99 -6.82
CA SER A 79 36.63 2.77 -7.95
C SER A 79 35.53 3.57 -8.62
N ALA A 80 35.92 4.65 -9.30
CA ALA A 80 35.06 5.48 -10.12
C ALA A 80 35.76 5.85 -11.43
N ASN A 81 35.11 5.61 -12.56
CA ASN A 81 35.66 5.82 -13.90
C ASN A 81 34.74 6.73 -14.71
N TYR A 82 35.28 7.79 -15.28
CA TYR A 82 34.57 8.61 -16.27
C TYR A 82 34.59 7.93 -17.64
N THR A 83 33.45 7.97 -18.33
CA THR A 83 33.40 7.58 -19.75
C THR A 83 34.22 8.55 -20.62
N GLN A 84 34.62 8.11 -21.82
CA GLN A 84 35.44 8.93 -22.73
C GLN A 84 34.77 10.27 -23.09
N ASP A 85 33.45 10.28 -23.22
CA ASP A 85 32.65 11.49 -23.46
C ASP A 85 32.45 12.36 -22.20
N ARG A 86 32.92 11.88 -21.04
CA ARG A 86 32.77 12.48 -19.71
C ARG A 86 31.31 12.77 -19.29
N LYS A 87 30.34 12.11 -19.93
CA LYS A 87 28.92 12.29 -19.62
C LYS A 87 28.41 11.36 -18.52
N ARG A 88 29.13 10.26 -18.24
CA ARG A 88 28.76 9.27 -17.23
C ARG A 88 29.94 8.95 -16.32
N VAL A 89 29.61 8.65 -15.06
CA VAL A 89 30.57 8.14 -14.07
C VAL A 89 30.13 6.75 -13.64
N GLN A 90 30.98 5.75 -13.89
CA GLN A 90 30.76 4.37 -13.49
C GLN A 90 31.49 4.09 -12.19
N VAL A 91 30.74 3.66 -11.18
CA VAL A 91 31.22 3.47 -9.81
C VAL A 91 31.07 2.00 -9.41
N LYS A 92 32.11 1.43 -8.81
CA LYS A 92 32.12 0.05 -8.31
C LYS A 92 32.18 0.02 -6.78
N GLY A 93 31.34 -0.81 -6.18
CA GLY A 93 31.28 -1.06 -4.74
C GLY A 93 30.93 0.20 -3.96
N LEU A 94 29.77 0.78 -4.23
CA LEU A 94 29.26 1.96 -3.56
C LEU A 94 28.71 1.57 -2.18
N GLU A 95 29.23 2.20 -1.14
CA GLU A 95 28.64 2.23 0.20
C GLU A 95 28.36 3.67 0.59
N GLY A 96 27.25 3.93 1.26
CA GLY A 96 26.86 5.29 1.57
C GLY A 96 26.00 5.42 2.82
N GLU A 97 26.07 6.58 3.44
CA GLU A 97 25.21 6.97 4.55
C GLU A 97 24.58 8.33 4.26
N LEU A 98 23.29 8.45 4.53
CA LEU A 98 22.55 9.70 4.45
C LEU A 98 22.25 10.19 5.86
N PHE A 99 22.35 11.50 6.05
CA PHE A 99 22.24 12.14 7.35
C PHE A 99 21.09 13.15 7.37
N GLN A 100 20.46 13.28 8.54
CA GLN A 100 19.52 14.34 8.84
C GLN A 100 19.79 14.97 10.18
N ALA A 101 19.83 16.31 10.19
CA ALA A 101 20.20 17.06 11.38
C ALA A 101 21.47 16.51 12.03
N GLY A 102 22.45 16.09 11.21
CA GLY A 102 23.72 15.51 11.65
C GLY A 102 23.69 14.03 12.08
N LYS A 103 22.54 13.35 12.06
CA LYS A 103 22.42 11.93 12.44
C LYS A 103 22.25 11.05 11.21
N ALA A 104 22.97 9.93 11.12
CA ALA A 104 22.79 8.96 10.04
C ALA A 104 21.38 8.34 10.11
N THR A 105 20.64 8.41 9.01
CA THR A 105 19.27 7.91 8.91
C THR A 105 19.11 6.79 7.91
N PHE A 106 19.96 6.71 6.88
CA PHE A 106 19.99 5.59 5.95
C PHE A 106 21.39 5.12 5.67
N LYS A 107 21.50 3.82 5.37
CA LYS A 107 22.69 3.18 4.83
C LYS A 107 22.37 2.53 3.48
N LEU A 108 23.24 2.72 2.50
CA LEU A 108 23.12 2.20 1.14
C LEU A 108 24.33 1.32 0.83
N LYS A 109 24.10 0.17 0.19
CA LYS A 109 25.13 -0.65 -0.44
C LYS A 109 24.70 -1.05 -1.84
N ALA A 110 25.54 -0.80 -2.84
CA ALA A 110 25.29 -1.15 -4.23
C ALA A 110 26.57 -1.67 -4.92
N PRO A 111 26.52 -2.82 -5.62
CA PRO A 111 27.68 -3.33 -6.34
C PRO A 111 28.16 -2.41 -7.46
N GLN A 112 27.22 -1.80 -8.19
CA GLN A 112 27.50 -0.88 -9.29
C GLN A 112 26.58 0.34 -9.19
N ALA A 113 27.12 1.51 -9.54
CA ALA A 113 26.35 2.73 -9.69
C ALA A 113 26.81 3.48 -10.94
N GLU A 114 25.89 4.18 -11.58
CA GLU A 114 26.14 5.05 -12.72
C GLU A 114 25.47 6.39 -12.48
N VAL A 115 26.26 7.46 -12.54
CA VAL A 115 25.74 8.83 -12.55
C VAL A 115 25.64 9.27 -14.00
N GLN A 116 24.43 9.59 -14.45
CA GLN A 116 24.17 10.05 -15.81
C GLN A 116 23.92 11.56 -15.83
N GLU A 117 24.12 12.16 -17.01
CA GLU A 117 23.69 13.52 -17.34
C GLU A 117 24.01 14.56 -16.25
N ARG A 118 25.29 14.67 -15.87
CA ARG A 118 25.76 15.63 -14.86
C ARG A 118 25.05 15.54 -13.49
N GLY A 119 24.47 14.39 -13.15
CA GLY A 119 23.83 14.14 -11.85
C GLY A 119 22.30 14.22 -11.86
N ASP A 120 21.67 14.37 -13.03
CA ASP A 120 20.21 14.39 -13.14
C ASP A 120 19.57 13.01 -12.89
N GLN A 121 20.36 11.94 -12.98
CA GLN A 121 19.90 10.58 -12.70
C GLN A 121 21.03 9.73 -12.10
N LEU A 122 20.69 8.96 -11.06
CA LEU A 122 21.55 7.95 -10.46
C LEU A 122 20.93 6.58 -10.68
N VAL A 123 21.68 5.66 -11.28
CA VAL A 123 21.25 4.28 -11.53
C VAL A 123 22.14 3.33 -10.75
N LEU A 124 21.56 2.50 -9.88
CA LEU A 124 22.27 1.46 -9.14
C LEU A 124 21.88 0.09 -9.69
N ARG A 125 22.85 -0.82 -9.81
CA ARG A 125 22.66 -2.16 -10.37
C ARG A 125 23.32 -3.25 -9.50
N GLY A 126 22.69 -4.42 -9.47
CA GLY A 126 23.13 -5.59 -8.70
C GLY A 126 22.36 -5.73 -7.39
N ALA A 127 22.85 -6.54 -6.44
CA ALA A 127 22.20 -6.74 -5.15
C ALA A 127 22.27 -5.47 -4.28
N ILE A 128 21.28 -4.58 -4.43
CA ILE A 128 21.25 -3.31 -3.71
C ILE A 128 20.49 -3.49 -2.40
N VAL A 129 21.04 -2.90 -1.34
CA VAL A 129 20.43 -2.90 -0.01
C VAL A 129 20.41 -1.48 0.53
N VAL A 130 19.24 -1.02 0.95
CA VAL A 130 19.04 0.22 1.69
C VAL A 130 18.47 -0.12 3.06
N THR A 131 19.07 0.43 4.10
CA THR A 131 18.64 0.23 5.49
C THR A 131 18.22 1.56 6.09
N ASP A 132 16.98 1.64 6.58
CA ASP A 132 16.49 2.73 7.44
C ASP A 132 17.03 2.49 8.85
N LEU A 133 17.93 3.36 9.31
CA LEU A 133 18.57 3.25 10.62
C LEU A 133 17.64 3.70 11.75
N VAL A 134 16.62 4.50 11.44
CA VAL A 134 15.66 5.06 12.40
C VAL A 134 14.52 4.08 12.61
N SER A 135 13.80 3.76 11.54
CA SER A 135 12.61 2.91 11.57
C SER A 135 12.92 1.41 11.43
N LYS A 136 14.20 1.05 11.29
CA LYS A 136 14.72 -0.32 11.16
C LYS A 136 14.15 -1.09 9.96
N GLY A 137 13.77 -0.37 8.91
CA GLY A 137 13.34 -0.96 7.64
C GLY A 137 14.50 -1.38 6.75
N VAL A 138 14.27 -2.37 5.89
CA VAL A 138 15.23 -2.83 4.87
C VAL A 138 14.54 -2.85 3.51
N PHE A 139 15.21 -2.31 2.50
CA PHE A 139 14.75 -2.30 1.13
C PHE A 139 15.80 -2.91 0.22
N THR A 140 15.40 -3.92 -0.55
CA THR A 140 16.28 -4.60 -1.50
C THR A 140 15.70 -4.57 -2.90
N ALA A 141 16.56 -4.46 -3.91
CA ALA A 141 16.18 -4.55 -5.33
C ALA A 141 17.41 -4.91 -6.17
N ARG A 142 17.20 -5.19 -7.47
CA ARG A 142 18.32 -5.37 -8.43
C ARG A 142 18.64 -4.15 -9.27
N GLU A 143 17.69 -3.22 -9.36
CA GLU A 143 17.85 -1.94 -10.03
C GLU A 143 17.17 -0.85 -9.21
N PHE A 144 17.91 0.23 -8.99
CA PHE A 144 17.36 1.48 -8.46
C PHE A 144 17.67 2.61 -9.40
N GLU A 145 16.67 3.43 -9.67
CA GLU A 145 16.81 4.67 -10.40
C GLU A 145 16.31 5.79 -9.50
N TRP A 146 17.14 6.81 -9.32
CA TRP A 146 16.80 7.99 -8.56
C TRP A 146 16.86 9.22 -9.44
N GLN A 147 15.77 9.99 -9.40
CA GLN A 147 15.60 11.24 -10.11
C GLN A 147 15.47 12.37 -9.06
N PRO A 148 16.53 13.17 -8.82
CA PRO A 148 16.54 14.19 -7.79
C PRO A 148 15.45 15.25 -8.02
N GLN A 149 15.28 15.69 -9.27
CA GLN A 149 14.37 16.78 -9.65
C GLN A 149 12.90 16.48 -9.29
N THR A 150 12.51 15.20 -9.32
CA THR A 150 11.13 14.76 -9.06
C THR A 150 10.97 14.09 -7.70
N ASN A 151 12.02 14.06 -6.87
CA ASN A 151 12.05 13.36 -5.58
C ASN A 151 11.57 11.90 -5.66
N THR A 152 11.82 11.26 -6.81
CA THR A 152 11.31 9.94 -7.12
C THR A 152 12.45 8.94 -7.10
N LEU A 153 12.22 7.85 -6.37
CA LEU A 153 13.02 6.65 -6.42
C LEU A 153 12.19 5.53 -7.01
N LEU A 154 12.77 4.81 -7.97
CA LEU A 154 12.14 3.74 -8.72
C LEU A 154 12.97 2.48 -8.57
N ALA A 155 12.33 1.40 -8.16
CA ALA A 155 12.95 0.12 -7.86
C ALA A 155 12.35 -0.94 -8.76
N ARG A 156 13.19 -1.70 -9.44
CA ARG A 156 12.76 -2.73 -10.39
C ARG A 156 13.41 -4.07 -10.11
N ASN A 157 12.90 -5.08 -10.82
CA ASN A 157 13.34 -6.48 -10.76
C ASN A 157 13.09 -7.10 -9.38
N GLN A 158 11.81 -7.17 -9.03
CA GLN A 158 11.31 -7.77 -7.79
C GLN A 158 11.82 -7.09 -6.50
N PRO A 159 11.61 -5.76 -6.36
CA PRO A 159 11.92 -5.07 -5.12
C PRO A 159 11.19 -5.70 -3.92
N ARG A 160 11.86 -5.72 -2.76
CA ARG A 160 11.31 -6.15 -1.48
C ARG A 160 11.55 -5.11 -0.41
N LEU A 161 10.47 -4.64 0.20
CA LEU A 161 10.45 -3.71 1.32
C LEU A 161 10.06 -4.45 2.60
N GLN A 162 10.78 -4.22 3.69
CA GLN A 162 10.54 -4.87 4.97
C GLN A 162 10.60 -3.85 6.10
N TYR A 163 9.46 -3.61 6.75
CA TYR A 163 9.34 -2.88 8.01
C TYR A 163 8.68 -3.79 9.05
N ALA A 164 8.67 -3.36 10.32
CA ALA A 164 8.07 -4.13 11.41
C ALA A 164 6.57 -4.39 11.19
N GLN A 165 5.83 -3.41 10.66
CA GLN A 165 4.39 -3.50 10.46
C GLN A 165 3.96 -4.11 9.11
N VAL A 166 4.83 -4.05 8.10
CA VAL A 166 4.51 -4.50 6.75
C VAL A 166 5.76 -4.95 5.97
N GLN A 167 5.61 -6.02 5.19
CA GLN A 167 6.56 -6.46 4.18
C GLN A 167 5.88 -6.44 2.82
N ILE A 168 6.50 -5.84 1.81
CA ILE A 168 5.91 -5.69 0.48
C ILE A 168 6.88 -6.27 -0.55
N THR A 169 6.36 -7.04 -1.50
CA THR A 169 7.05 -7.42 -2.74
C THR A 169 6.18 -7.04 -3.94
N ALA A 170 6.81 -6.69 -5.06
CA ALA A 170 6.13 -6.30 -6.29
C ALA A 170 7.08 -6.41 -7.49
N ARG A 171 6.59 -6.20 -8.72
CA ARG A 171 7.48 -6.07 -9.90
C ARG A 171 8.22 -4.74 -9.92
N GLU A 172 7.55 -3.68 -9.50
CA GLU A 172 8.09 -2.33 -9.41
C GLU A 172 7.61 -1.64 -8.13
N MET A 173 8.48 -0.83 -7.54
CA MET A 173 8.11 0.09 -6.45
C MET A 173 8.63 1.48 -6.77
N ARG A 174 7.80 2.48 -6.50
CA ARG A 174 8.15 3.88 -6.59
C ARG A 174 7.92 4.52 -5.23
N ALA A 175 8.94 5.18 -4.70
CA ALA A 175 8.84 5.98 -3.49
C ALA A 175 8.97 7.45 -3.88
N ASN A 176 8.05 8.28 -3.39
CA ASN A 176 8.19 9.72 -3.44
C ASN A 176 8.36 10.26 -2.03
N ARG A 177 9.47 10.95 -1.81
CA ARG A 177 9.78 11.44 -0.49
C ARG A 177 8.87 12.58 -0.07
N GLN A 178 8.58 13.53 -0.95
CA GLN A 178 7.82 14.72 -0.59
C GLN A 178 6.41 14.34 -0.15
N THR A 179 5.79 13.40 -0.86
CA THR A 179 4.43 12.93 -0.56
C THR A 179 4.38 11.86 0.53
N LYS A 180 5.51 11.24 0.90
CA LYS A 180 5.57 10.12 1.86
C LYS A 180 4.74 8.91 1.42
N VAL A 181 4.67 8.71 0.11
CA VAL A 181 3.94 7.59 -0.51
C VAL A 181 4.93 6.62 -1.15
N ILE A 182 4.73 5.34 -0.86
CA ILE A 182 5.36 4.23 -1.57
C ILE A 182 4.27 3.53 -2.38
N SER A 183 4.37 3.60 -3.70
CA SER A 183 3.49 2.86 -4.61
C SER A 183 4.18 1.59 -5.10
N ALA A 184 3.47 0.48 -5.13
CA ALA A 184 3.93 -0.81 -5.63
C ALA A 184 3.01 -1.28 -6.76
N ARG A 185 3.58 -1.88 -7.80
CA ARG A 185 2.83 -2.33 -8.99
C ARG A 185 3.29 -3.70 -9.48
N GLY A 186 2.31 -4.47 -9.96
CA GLY A 186 2.46 -5.77 -10.58
C GLY A 186 2.69 -6.88 -9.55
N GLN A 187 1.73 -7.80 -9.44
CA GLN A 187 1.79 -8.96 -8.53
C GLN A 187 2.24 -8.56 -7.11
N VAL A 188 1.60 -7.55 -6.55
CA VAL A 188 1.95 -7.02 -5.23
C VAL A 188 1.49 -8.00 -4.17
N VAL A 189 2.41 -8.37 -3.27
CA VAL A 189 2.12 -9.10 -2.03
C VAL A 189 2.54 -8.22 -0.88
N ALA A 190 1.61 -7.94 0.04
CA ALA A 190 1.89 -7.22 1.27
C ALA A 190 1.50 -8.05 2.48
N ASP A 191 2.50 -8.49 3.24
CA ASP A 191 2.32 -9.25 4.47
C ASP A 191 2.40 -8.31 5.67
N SER A 192 1.47 -8.45 6.62
CA SER A 192 1.48 -7.73 7.89
C SER A 192 1.72 -8.74 9.02
N PRO A 193 2.97 -8.89 9.49
CA PRO A 193 3.32 -9.90 10.49
C PRO A 193 2.53 -9.76 11.79
N ARG A 194 2.24 -8.51 12.21
CA ARG A 194 1.52 -8.22 13.46
C ARG A 194 0.06 -8.66 13.44
N SER A 195 -0.62 -8.50 12.31
CA SER A 195 -2.03 -8.91 12.16
C SER A 195 -2.19 -10.29 11.54
N LYS A 196 -1.07 -10.92 11.13
CA LYS A 196 -1.07 -12.18 10.37
C LYS A 196 -1.97 -12.09 9.14
N LEU A 197 -1.88 -11.00 8.40
CA LEU A 197 -2.61 -10.82 7.14
C LEU A 197 -1.68 -10.80 5.94
N ARG A 198 -2.18 -11.27 4.81
CA ARG A 198 -1.58 -11.15 3.49
C ARG A 198 -2.55 -10.46 2.55
N LEU A 199 -2.08 -9.40 1.90
CA LEU A 199 -2.80 -8.68 0.85
C LEU A 199 -2.19 -9.03 -0.51
N LEU A 200 -3.04 -9.36 -1.47
CA LEU A 200 -2.67 -9.65 -2.86
C LEU A 200 -3.40 -8.67 -3.77
N THR A 201 -2.66 -7.95 -4.62
CA THR A 201 -3.24 -6.97 -5.55
C THR A 201 -2.29 -6.66 -6.72
N GLN A 202 -2.75 -5.92 -7.73
CA GLN A 202 -1.86 -5.40 -8.78
C GLN A 202 -1.29 -4.02 -8.44
N GLN A 203 -1.96 -3.24 -7.60
CA GLN A 203 -1.57 -1.88 -7.25
C GLN A 203 -1.78 -1.63 -5.76
N LEU A 204 -0.77 -1.01 -5.15
CA LEU A 204 -0.79 -0.67 -3.74
C LEU A 204 -0.11 0.69 -3.54
N GLU A 205 -0.69 1.52 -2.70
CA GLU A 205 -0.07 2.73 -2.17
C GLU A 205 0.00 2.65 -0.65
N TRP A 206 1.20 2.83 -0.10
CA TRP A 206 1.41 2.94 1.34
C TRP A 206 1.75 4.40 1.70
N ARG A 207 0.88 5.02 2.48
CA ARG A 207 1.06 6.34 3.09
C ARG A 207 1.75 6.16 4.43
N THR A 208 3.06 6.40 4.47
CA THR A 208 3.90 6.01 5.62
C THR A 208 3.64 6.82 6.88
N GLU A 209 3.17 8.07 6.77
CA GLU A 209 2.87 8.93 7.92
C GLU A 209 1.56 8.54 8.65
N GLY A 210 0.60 7.98 7.90
CA GLY A 210 -0.69 7.52 8.44
C GLY A 210 -0.76 6.02 8.72
N ASP A 211 0.30 5.26 8.41
CA ASP A 211 0.31 3.80 8.46
C ASP A 211 -0.87 3.19 7.68
N GLU A 212 -1.21 3.80 6.55
CA GLU A 212 -2.39 3.46 5.74
C GLU A 212 -1.97 2.87 4.39
N ILE A 213 -2.45 1.67 4.10
CA ILE A 213 -2.32 1.01 2.80
C ILE A 213 -3.62 1.16 2.03
N LEU A 214 -3.53 1.60 0.79
CA LEU A 214 -4.59 1.56 -0.21
C LEU A 214 -4.22 0.50 -1.24
N ALA A 215 -5.08 -0.48 -1.46
CA ALA A 215 -4.85 -1.59 -2.37
C ALA A 215 -6.05 -1.75 -3.32
N GLY A 216 -5.78 -2.26 -4.53
CA GLY A 216 -6.77 -2.36 -5.60
C GLY A 216 -6.85 -1.10 -6.46
N GLY A 217 -7.95 -0.91 -7.20
CA GLY A 217 -8.11 0.26 -8.07
C GLY A 217 -9.41 0.24 -8.89
N THR A 218 -9.67 1.34 -9.59
CA THR A 218 -10.81 1.46 -10.51
C THR A 218 -10.45 0.87 -11.88
N GLY A 219 -11.11 -0.23 -12.27
CA GLY A 219 -10.94 -0.86 -13.59
C GLY A 219 -11.04 -2.38 -13.56
N SER A 220 -10.99 -3.00 -14.74
CA SER A 220 -11.29 -4.43 -14.98
C SER A 220 -10.20 -5.44 -14.58
N ALA A 221 -9.12 -5.04 -13.88
CA ALA A 221 -7.97 -5.94 -13.68
C ALA A 221 -7.25 -5.89 -12.32
N ALA A 222 -7.79 -5.27 -11.27
CA ALA A 222 -7.06 -5.24 -9.99
C ALA A 222 -7.95 -5.11 -8.76
N GLY A 223 -8.69 -6.17 -8.44
CA GLY A 223 -9.23 -6.32 -7.09
C GLY A 223 -8.12 -6.49 -6.05
N VAL A 224 -8.54 -6.65 -4.81
CA VAL A 224 -7.68 -6.97 -3.68
C VAL A 224 -8.23 -8.20 -2.99
N VAL A 225 -7.31 -9.07 -2.61
CA VAL A 225 -7.58 -10.24 -1.80
C VAL A 225 -6.84 -10.07 -0.49
N VAL A 226 -7.54 -10.21 0.63
CA VAL A 226 -7.01 -10.19 1.99
C VAL A 226 -7.19 -11.58 2.56
N GLN A 227 -6.10 -12.21 2.98
CA GLN A 227 -6.08 -13.56 3.54
C GLN A 227 -5.50 -13.53 4.93
N ARG A 228 -6.11 -14.30 5.85
CA ARG A 228 -5.50 -14.56 7.15
C ARG A 228 -4.38 -15.59 6.99
N LEU A 229 -3.18 -15.28 7.44
CA LEU A 229 -2.08 -16.24 7.48
C LEU A 229 -2.34 -17.22 8.63
N SER A 230 -2.64 -18.47 8.30
CA SER A 230 -2.72 -19.54 9.32
C SER A 230 -1.31 -19.90 9.80
N PRO A 231 -1.11 -20.16 11.11
CA PRO A 231 0.14 -20.70 11.63
C PRO A 231 0.46 -22.10 11.10
N THR A 232 -0.53 -22.87 10.61
CA THR A 232 -0.36 -24.18 9.99
C THR A 232 -0.68 -24.09 8.50
N ALA A 233 0.26 -24.49 7.63
CA ALA A 233 0.13 -24.37 6.18
C ALA A 233 -1.03 -25.20 5.56
N THR A 234 -1.70 -26.03 6.36
CA THR A 234 -2.74 -26.97 5.96
C THR A 234 -4.16 -26.45 6.15
N GLU A 235 -4.37 -25.31 6.83
CA GLU A 235 -5.71 -24.74 7.00
C GLU A 235 -6.04 -23.75 5.87
N THR A 236 -7.22 -23.90 5.27
CA THR A 236 -7.76 -22.92 4.33
C THR A 236 -8.03 -21.62 5.08
N ALA A 237 -7.28 -20.58 4.74
CA ALA A 237 -7.38 -19.26 5.34
C ALA A 237 -8.73 -18.59 5.07
N ASP A 238 -9.28 -17.92 6.09
CA ASP A 238 -10.32 -16.91 5.88
C ASP A 238 -9.86 -15.90 4.85
N ARG A 239 -10.77 -15.55 3.94
CA ARG A 239 -10.47 -14.72 2.79
C ARG A 239 -11.51 -13.64 2.61
N ALA A 240 -11.07 -12.43 2.32
CA ALA A 240 -11.92 -11.32 1.95
C ALA A 240 -11.46 -10.75 0.62
N GLU A 241 -12.39 -10.36 -0.23
CA GLU A 241 -12.16 -9.87 -1.59
C GLU A 241 -12.94 -8.59 -1.80
N GLY A 242 -12.38 -7.67 -2.57
CA GLY A 242 -13.07 -6.46 -2.98
C GLY A 242 -12.40 -5.79 -4.17
N GLY A 243 -13.02 -4.78 -4.76
CA GLY A 243 -12.39 -3.94 -5.77
C GLY A 243 -11.27 -3.08 -5.17
N GLN A 244 -11.46 -2.61 -3.93
CA GLN A 244 -10.50 -1.79 -3.20
C GLN A 244 -10.44 -2.19 -1.72
N ALA A 245 -9.29 -1.95 -1.09
CA ALA A 245 -9.13 -2.05 0.34
C ALA A 245 -8.32 -0.90 0.89
N ARG A 246 -8.74 -0.39 2.04
CA ARG A 246 -7.98 0.50 2.90
C ARG A 246 -7.60 -0.25 4.17
N TYR A 247 -6.32 -0.37 4.45
CA TYR A 247 -5.82 -1.06 5.64
C TYR A 247 -5.02 -0.10 6.51
N ASN A 248 -5.54 0.18 7.71
CA ASN A 248 -4.82 0.91 8.74
C ASN A 248 -3.97 -0.07 9.57
N LEU A 249 -2.64 0.01 9.42
CA LEU A 249 -1.69 -0.89 10.07
C LEU A 249 -1.63 -0.69 11.60
N LYS A 250 -1.97 0.52 12.08
CA LYS A 250 -1.94 0.87 13.50
C LYS A 250 -3.16 0.33 14.25
N THR A 251 -4.37 0.59 13.73
CA THR A 251 -5.63 0.13 14.32
C THR A 251 -5.98 -1.30 13.91
N GLN A 252 -5.24 -1.87 12.96
CA GLN A 252 -5.50 -3.19 12.37
C GLN A 252 -6.92 -3.30 11.82
N THR A 253 -7.34 -2.29 11.06
CA THR A 253 -8.68 -2.20 10.48
C THR A 253 -8.59 -2.22 8.96
N VAL A 254 -9.27 -3.19 8.34
CA VAL A 254 -9.38 -3.31 6.88
C VAL A 254 -10.79 -2.88 6.48
N VAL A 255 -10.91 -1.91 5.58
CA VAL A 255 -12.16 -1.54 4.92
C VAL A 255 -12.10 -2.02 3.48
N LEU A 256 -12.99 -2.91 3.09
CA LEU A 256 -13.14 -3.45 1.73
C LEU A 256 -14.34 -2.80 1.04
N GLN A 257 -14.21 -2.45 -0.23
CA GLN A 257 -15.25 -1.76 -1.00
C GLN A 257 -15.33 -2.28 -2.45
N SER A 258 -16.52 -2.13 -3.03
CA SER A 258 -16.81 -2.19 -4.47
C SER A 258 -16.64 -3.53 -5.19
N PRO A 259 -17.72 -4.32 -5.33
CA PRO A 259 -18.39 -4.99 -4.21
C PRO A 259 -17.40 -5.81 -3.38
N ALA A 260 -17.80 -6.22 -2.18
CA ALA A 260 -16.95 -7.00 -1.28
C ALA A 260 -17.57 -8.38 -0.99
N GLN A 261 -16.70 -9.37 -0.76
CA GLN A 261 -17.07 -10.70 -0.33
C GLN A 261 -16.14 -11.16 0.80
N ILE A 262 -16.69 -11.78 1.83
CA ILE A 262 -15.93 -12.48 2.87
C ILE A 262 -16.31 -13.95 2.81
N ARG A 263 -15.30 -14.82 2.87
CA ARG A 263 -15.44 -16.28 2.95
C ARG A 263 -14.68 -16.77 4.16
N LEU A 264 -15.41 -17.39 5.09
CA LEU A 264 -14.88 -18.01 6.28
C LEU A 264 -14.87 -19.52 6.07
N THR A 265 -13.80 -20.18 6.51
CA THR A 265 -13.67 -21.65 6.37
C THR A 265 -14.37 -22.37 7.53
N LYS A 266 -14.29 -21.80 8.73
CA LYS A 266 -14.88 -22.35 9.95
C LYS A 266 -15.39 -21.19 10.83
N PRO A 267 -16.72 -20.99 10.91
CA PRO A 267 -17.79 -21.72 10.22
C PRO A 267 -17.81 -21.43 8.71
N ASP A 268 -18.39 -22.34 7.91
CA ASP A 268 -18.57 -22.13 6.46
C ASP A 268 -19.61 -21.03 6.23
N LEU A 269 -19.10 -19.83 5.96
CA LEU A 269 -19.90 -18.66 5.67
C LEU A 269 -19.36 -17.90 4.46
N GLN A 270 -20.29 -17.47 3.61
CA GLN A 270 -20.04 -16.50 2.57
C GLN A 270 -20.90 -15.26 2.84
N ILE A 271 -20.27 -14.10 2.94
CA ILE A 271 -20.92 -12.82 3.18
C ILE A 271 -20.65 -11.92 1.98
N ASN A 272 -21.69 -11.48 1.29
CA ASN A 272 -21.62 -10.59 0.13
C ASN A 272 -22.23 -9.23 0.50
N GLY A 273 -21.61 -8.13 0.06
CA GLY A 273 -22.11 -6.79 0.32
C GLY A 273 -21.31 -5.73 -0.43
N GLU A 274 -21.66 -4.46 -0.29
CA GLU A 274 -20.95 -3.36 -0.97
C GLU A 274 -19.66 -2.94 -0.26
N GLN A 275 -19.67 -3.01 1.07
CA GLN A 275 -18.55 -2.62 1.91
C GLN A 275 -18.51 -3.41 3.22
N PHE A 276 -17.31 -3.81 3.62
CA PHE A 276 -17.09 -4.38 4.95
C PHE A 276 -15.99 -3.64 5.70
N THR A 277 -16.14 -3.52 7.01
CA THR A 277 -15.08 -3.11 7.93
C THR A 277 -14.70 -4.30 8.80
N TRP A 278 -13.48 -4.79 8.64
CA TRP A 278 -12.91 -5.86 9.44
C TRP A 278 -11.93 -5.30 10.46
N GLN A 279 -12.33 -5.38 11.72
CA GLN A 279 -11.52 -5.01 12.88
C GLN A 279 -10.79 -6.25 13.39
N ILE A 280 -9.52 -6.41 12.98
CA ILE A 280 -8.77 -7.66 13.17
C ILE A 280 -8.53 -7.94 14.66
N ALA A 281 -8.11 -6.92 15.42
CA ALA A 281 -7.80 -7.08 16.84
C ALA A 281 -9.05 -7.40 17.67
N GLN A 282 -10.20 -6.83 17.29
CA GLN A 282 -11.49 -7.03 17.94
C GLN A 282 -12.21 -8.30 17.47
N GLN A 283 -11.71 -8.95 16.42
CA GLN A 283 -12.36 -10.10 15.77
C GLN A 283 -13.79 -9.78 15.32
N GLN A 284 -14.01 -8.57 14.79
CA GLN A 284 -15.33 -8.10 14.38
C GLN A 284 -15.37 -7.72 12.91
N VAL A 285 -16.47 -8.05 12.24
CA VAL A 285 -16.78 -7.65 10.87
C VAL A 285 -18.09 -6.86 10.87
N PHE A 286 -18.12 -5.74 10.17
CA PHE A 286 -19.31 -4.89 10.07
C PHE A 286 -19.65 -4.58 8.61
N SER A 287 -20.93 -4.59 8.29
CA SER A 287 -21.51 -4.01 7.08
C SER A 287 -22.52 -2.95 7.50
N GLY A 288 -22.27 -1.71 7.08
CA GLY A 288 -23.23 -0.60 7.26
C GLY A 288 -24.23 -0.47 6.11
N GLY A 289 -24.21 -1.41 5.15
CA GLY A 289 -25.13 -1.42 4.01
C GLY A 289 -25.60 -2.85 3.69
N PRO A 290 -26.44 -2.97 2.65
CA PRO A 290 -27.10 -4.22 2.31
C PRO A 290 -26.11 -5.37 2.17
N LEU A 291 -26.45 -6.51 2.76
CA LEU A 291 -25.65 -7.71 2.72
C LEU A 291 -26.48 -8.97 2.59
N GLU A 292 -25.83 -10.02 2.10
CA GLU A 292 -26.31 -11.38 2.07
C GLU A 292 -25.31 -12.28 2.79
N VAL A 293 -25.78 -13.06 3.77
CA VAL A 293 -25.02 -14.08 4.48
C VAL A 293 -25.54 -15.44 4.05
N ARG A 294 -24.65 -16.33 3.62
CA ARG A 294 -24.98 -17.69 3.22
C ARG A 294 -24.12 -18.69 4.00
N SER A 295 -24.76 -19.69 4.59
CA SER A 295 -24.10 -20.90 5.09
C SER A 295 -24.55 -22.08 4.23
N ALA A 296 -23.61 -22.68 3.49
CA ALA A 296 -23.95 -23.81 2.63
C ALA A 296 -24.16 -25.09 3.46
N SER A 297 -23.35 -25.30 4.51
CA SER A 297 -23.50 -26.43 5.43
C SER A 297 -24.85 -26.42 6.18
N GLN A 298 -25.35 -25.24 6.56
CA GLN A 298 -26.64 -25.10 7.24
C GLN A 298 -27.82 -24.94 6.27
N GLY A 299 -27.56 -24.72 4.97
CA GLY A 299 -28.61 -24.52 3.96
C GLY A 299 -29.44 -23.26 4.23
N VAL A 300 -28.81 -22.19 4.73
CA VAL A 300 -29.48 -20.94 5.13
C VAL A 300 -28.87 -19.76 4.36
N THR A 301 -29.75 -18.91 3.82
CA THR A 301 -29.39 -17.62 3.23
C THR A 301 -30.17 -16.52 3.92
N VAL A 302 -29.49 -15.46 4.38
CA VAL A 302 -30.09 -14.33 5.07
C VAL A 302 -29.70 -13.02 4.38
N ARG A 303 -30.68 -12.13 4.15
CA ARG A 303 -30.47 -10.78 3.64
C ARG A 303 -30.90 -9.75 4.67
N ALA A 304 -30.16 -8.64 4.76
CA ALA A 304 -30.45 -7.54 5.68
C ALA A 304 -29.85 -6.22 5.16
N GLU A 305 -30.29 -5.09 5.72
CA GLU A 305 -29.75 -3.75 5.39
C GLU A 305 -28.43 -3.44 6.10
N GLN A 306 -28.15 -4.10 7.23
CA GLN A 306 -26.88 -3.98 7.95
C GLN A 306 -26.58 -5.25 8.74
N GLY A 307 -25.30 -5.46 9.05
CA GLY A 307 -24.86 -6.67 9.74
C GLY A 307 -23.56 -6.49 10.52
N ALA A 308 -23.43 -7.25 11.58
CA ALA A 308 -22.21 -7.39 12.36
C ALA A 308 -21.94 -8.87 12.62
N MET A 309 -20.67 -9.26 12.65
CA MET A 309 -20.25 -10.61 13.03
C MET A 309 -19.14 -10.52 14.06
N ASN A 310 -19.31 -11.25 15.15
CA ASN A 310 -18.24 -11.56 16.08
C ASN A 310 -17.62 -12.91 15.67
N LEU A 311 -16.36 -12.88 15.23
CA LEU A 311 -15.64 -14.07 14.78
C LEU A 311 -15.18 -14.95 15.95
N ALA A 312 -15.01 -14.39 17.16
CA ALA A 312 -14.66 -15.13 18.36
C ALA A 312 -15.84 -16.00 18.81
N ASP A 313 -17.01 -15.37 18.94
CA ASP A 313 -18.24 -16.01 19.41
C ASP A 313 -19.01 -16.72 18.29
N GLN A 314 -18.55 -16.58 17.03
CA GLN A 314 -19.23 -17.09 15.83
C GLN A 314 -20.71 -16.70 15.79
N GLN A 315 -20.98 -15.44 16.09
CA GLN A 315 -22.33 -14.88 16.14
C GLN A 315 -22.51 -13.81 15.06
N VAL A 316 -23.59 -13.92 14.29
CA VAL A 316 -24.00 -12.93 13.29
C VAL A 316 -25.23 -12.18 13.81
N GLU A 317 -25.18 -10.85 13.78
CA GLU A 317 -26.31 -9.97 14.08
C GLU A 317 -26.68 -9.20 12.80
N LEU A 318 -27.94 -9.31 12.39
CA LEU A 318 -28.47 -8.72 11.16
C LEU A 318 -29.66 -7.84 11.52
N LYS A 319 -29.77 -6.67 10.90
CA LYS A 319 -30.81 -5.68 11.21
C LYS A 319 -31.33 -4.99 9.94
N GLY A 320 -32.55 -4.47 10.06
CA GLY A 320 -33.22 -3.71 9.01
C GLY A 320 -33.86 -4.65 7.99
N GLY A 321 -35.10 -5.05 8.25
CA GLY A 321 -35.90 -5.85 7.31
C GLY A 321 -35.25 -7.19 6.93
N VAL A 322 -34.82 -7.96 7.92
CA VAL A 322 -34.12 -9.22 7.72
C VAL A 322 -35.03 -10.25 7.08
N LYS A 323 -34.54 -10.92 6.03
CA LYS A 323 -35.21 -12.04 5.36
C LYS A 323 -34.28 -13.24 5.34
N ALA A 324 -34.68 -14.34 5.99
CA ALA A 324 -33.95 -15.60 5.96
C ALA A 324 -34.74 -16.66 5.18
N ILE A 325 -34.02 -17.46 4.40
CA ILE A 325 -34.54 -18.60 3.63
C ILE A 325 -33.77 -19.84 4.08
N GLY A 326 -34.49 -20.86 4.52
CA GLY A 326 -33.96 -22.17 4.85
C GLY A 326 -34.31 -23.20 3.78
N GLU A 327 -33.31 -23.84 3.18
CA GLU A 327 -33.48 -24.78 2.07
C GLU A 327 -34.08 -26.12 2.53
N ARG A 328 -33.67 -26.64 3.70
CA ARG A 328 -34.10 -27.95 4.22
C ARG A 328 -35.61 -28.11 4.31
N HIS A 329 -36.33 -27.04 4.67
CA HIS A 329 -37.78 -27.06 4.90
C HIS A 329 -38.55 -26.06 4.01
N GLN A 330 -37.87 -25.45 3.04
CA GLN A 330 -38.42 -24.38 2.21
C GLN A 330 -39.06 -23.30 3.08
N SER A 331 -38.36 -22.94 4.16
CA SER A 331 -38.84 -22.00 5.16
C SER A 331 -38.42 -20.57 4.84
N MET A 332 -39.22 -19.62 5.27
CA MET A 332 -38.97 -18.20 5.15
C MET A 332 -39.27 -17.52 6.48
N LEU A 333 -38.34 -16.69 6.92
CA LEU A 333 -38.46 -15.84 8.09
C LEU A 333 -38.30 -14.38 7.67
N GLN A 334 -39.17 -13.51 8.18
CA GLN A 334 -39.04 -12.05 8.08
C GLN A 334 -39.09 -11.45 9.49
N THR A 335 -38.22 -10.49 9.77
CA THR A 335 -38.11 -9.85 11.10
C THR A 335 -37.31 -8.54 11.02
N ASP A 336 -37.36 -7.71 12.06
CA ASP A 336 -36.57 -6.46 12.10
C ASP A 336 -35.10 -6.73 12.43
N GLN A 337 -34.84 -7.71 13.31
CA GLN A 337 -33.52 -8.11 13.77
C GLN A 337 -33.39 -9.64 13.88
N LEU A 338 -32.24 -10.16 13.50
CA LEU A 338 -31.90 -11.57 13.61
C LEU A 338 -30.52 -11.73 14.26
N ILE A 339 -30.42 -12.61 15.25
CA ILE A 339 -29.16 -13.08 15.82
C ILE A 339 -29.02 -14.56 15.48
N TRP A 340 -27.91 -14.93 14.85
CA TRP A 340 -27.58 -16.30 14.48
C TRP A 340 -26.32 -16.73 15.22
N ARG A 341 -26.46 -17.71 16.11
CA ARG A 341 -25.33 -18.37 16.75
C ARG A 341 -24.98 -19.61 15.94
N LEU A 342 -23.85 -19.55 15.24
CA LEU A 342 -23.47 -20.53 14.23
C LEU A 342 -23.15 -21.91 14.83
N PRO A 343 -22.43 -22.03 15.98
CA PRO A 343 -22.12 -23.32 16.58
C PRO A 343 -23.37 -24.08 17.05
N GLU A 344 -24.33 -23.37 17.64
CA GLU A 344 -25.58 -23.93 18.16
C GLU A 344 -26.64 -24.12 17.07
N GLU A 345 -26.38 -23.60 15.87
CA GLU A 345 -27.37 -23.45 14.79
C GLU A 345 -28.68 -22.79 15.26
N GLU A 346 -28.58 -21.86 16.21
CA GLU A 346 -29.72 -21.17 16.81
C GLU A 346 -29.95 -19.82 16.13
N ILE A 347 -31.20 -19.55 15.78
CA ILE A 347 -31.67 -18.26 15.26
C ILE A 347 -32.64 -17.64 16.25
N THR A 348 -32.34 -16.43 16.70
CA THR A 348 -33.27 -15.56 17.44
C THR A 348 -33.74 -14.41 16.54
N ALA A 349 -35.04 -14.32 16.30
CA ALA A 349 -35.69 -13.25 15.55
C ALA A 349 -36.44 -12.31 16.49
N GLN A 350 -36.39 -11.01 16.23
CA GLN A 350 -37.04 -10.00 17.06
C GLN A 350 -37.62 -8.86 16.22
N GLY A 351 -38.87 -8.51 16.52
CA GLY A 351 -39.63 -7.47 15.82
C GLY A 351 -40.28 -7.98 14.55
N ASN A 352 -41.57 -7.72 14.38
CA ASN A 352 -42.38 -8.08 13.21
C ASN A 352 -42.12 -9.49 12.66
N VAL A 353 -42.06 -10.49 13.56
CA VAL A 353 -41.65 -11.85 13.19
C VAL A 353 -42.77 -12.51 12.38
N PHE A 354 -42.43 -12.95 11.17
CA PHE A 354 -43.27 -13.77 10.32
C PHE A 354 -42.48 -14.98 9.82
N TYR A 355 -42.87 -16.16 10.28
CA TYR A 355 -42.29 -17.43 9.88
C TYR A 355 -43.28 -18.24 9.05
N ARG A 356 -42.82 -18.80 7.93
CA ARG A 356 -43.59 -19.71 7.09
C ARG A 356 -42.74 -20.89 6.67
N GLN A 357 -43.29 -22.09 6.76
CA GLN A 357 -42.69 -23.34 6.31
C GLN A 357 -43.67 -24.10 5.44
N GLN A 358 -43.16 -24.77 4.40
CA GLN A 358 -44.02 -25.55 3.50
C GLN A 358 -44.25 -26.98 3.96
N LYS A 359 -43.24 -27.63 4.58
CA LYS A 359 -43.32 -29.06 4.94
C LYS A 359 -42.70 -29.34 6.32
N PRO A 360 -43.52 -29.73 7.33
CA PRO A 360 -44.98 -29.60 7.36
C PRO A 360 -45.43 -28.13 7.24
N PRO A 361 -46.64 -27.84 6.73
CA PRO A 361 -47.16 -26.47 6.64
C PRO A 361 -47.28 -25.84 8.02
N LEU A 362 -46.57 -24.73 8.23
CA LEU A 362 -46.61 -23.97 9.46
C LEU A 362 -46.50 -22.49 9.14
N THR A 363 -47.36 -21.68 9.73
CA THR A 363 -47.26 -20.22 9.70
C THR A 363 -47.37 -19.67 11.11
N VAL A 364 -46.41 -18.84 11.50
CA VAL A 364 -46.36 -18.22 12.82
C VAL A 364 -46.08 -16.73 12.69
N ARG A 365 -46.74 -15.94 13.54
CA ARG A 365 -46.52 -14.51 13.70
C ARG A 365 -46.26 -14.21 15.17
N GLY A 366 -45.39 -13.23 15.43
CA GLY A 366 -45.21 -12.70 16.77
C GLY A 366 -44.17 -11.60 16.86
N ASN A 367 -43.78 -11.26 18.10
CA ASN A 367 -42.75 -10.24 18.33
C ASN A 367 -41.34 -10.82 18.54
N ARG A 368 -41.24 -12.11 18.89
CA ARG A 368 -39.97 -12.80 19.07
C ARG A 368 -40.10 -14.29 18.74
N ALA A 369 -39.12 -14.83 18.03
CA ALA A 369 -38.99 -16.28 17.80
C ALA A 369 -37.56 -16.75 18.11
N ILE A 370 -37.45 -17.97 18.61
CA ILE A 370 -36.19 -18.68 18.78
C ILE A 370 -36.37 -20.04 18.10
N GLY A 371 -35.41 -20.44 17.27
CA GLY A 371 -35.43 -21.76 16.64
C GLY A 371 -34.04 -22.34 16.47
N ASN A 372 -33.96 -23.67 16.53
CA ASN A 372 -32.76 -24.44 16.24
C ASN A 372 -32.88 -25.10 14.85
N LEU A 373 -31.87 -24.92 13.99
CA LEU A 373 -31.88 -25.45 12.62
C LEU A 373 -31.68 -26.97 12.52
N GLN A 374 -31.18 -27.62 13.59
CA GLN A 374 -31.06 -29.07 13.72
C GLN A 374 -32.33 -29.68 14.34
N ASP A 375 -32.76 -29.14 15.49
CA ASP A 375 -33.77 -29.79 16.34
C ASP A 375 -35.22 -29.53 15.89
N GLN A 376 -35.41 -28.70 14.86
CA GLN A 376 -36.73 -28.41 14.26
C GLN A 376 -37.74 -27.77 15.22
N GLU A 377 -37.30 -27.30 16.39
CA GLU A 377 -38.14 -26.62 17.36
C GLU A 377 -38.10 -25.11 17.10
N VAL A 378 -39.27 -24.50 16.91
CA VAL A 378 -39.44 -23.06 16.79
C VAL A 378 -40.41 -22.60 17.87
N THR A 379 -39.88 -21.89 18.87
CA THR A 379 -40.67 -21.27 19.94
C THR A 379 -40.92 -19.81 19.60
N VAL A 380 -42.20 -19.42 19.51
CA VAL A 380 -42.60 -18.03 19.24
C VAL A 380 -43.36 -17.46 20.43
N THR A 381 -43.00 -16.25 20.83
CA THR A 381 -43.63 -15.51 21.93
C THR A 381 -44.28 -14.24 21.38
N GLY A 382 -45.44 -13.86 21.96
CA GLY A 382 -46.19 -12.63 21.67
C GLY A 382 -47.11 -12.67 20.44
N GLY A 383 -48.43 -12.79 20.65
CA GLY A 383 -49.48 -12.52 19.64
C GLY A 383 -49.78 -13.65 18.66
N THR A 384 -50.30 -14.77 19.15
CA THR A 384 -50.46 -16.04 18.42
C THR A 384 -51.60 -16.03 17.39
N VAL A 385 -51.26 -16.21 16.11
CA VAL A 385 -52.12 -16.96 15.16
C VAL A 385 -51.26 -18.07 14.57
N THR A 386 -51.33 -19.25 15.17
CA THR A 386 -50.77 -20.47 14.59
C THR A 386 -51.86 -21.07 13.70
N GLN A 387 -51.71 -20.96 12.38
CA GLN A 387 -52.59 -21.68 11.46
C GLN A 387 -51.83 -22.90 10.94
N ILE A 388 -52.17 -24.07 11.46
CA ILE A 388 -51.78 -25.36 10.90
C ILE A 388 -52.82 -25.66 9.82
N ILE A 389 -52.40 -25.67 8.56
CA ILE A 389 -53.27 -26.09 7.45
C ILE A 389 -52.98 -27.58 7.23
N PRO A 390 -53.96 -28.49 7.46
CA PRO A 390 -53.79 -29.94 7.30
C PRO A 390 -53.37 -30.37 5.90
#